data_AF-A0A2G6KRS6-F1
#
_entry.id   AF-A0A2G6KRS6-F1
#
_cell.length_a   1.000
_cell.length_b   1.000
_cell.length_c   1.000
_cell.angle_alpha   90.00
_cell.angle_beta   90.00
_cell.angle_gamma   90.00
#
_symmetry.space_group_name_H-M   'P 1'
#
loop_
_entity.id
_entity.type
_entity.pdbx_description
1 polymer ?
#
loop_
_entity_poly.entity_id
_entity_poly.type
_entity_poly.pdbx_seq_one_letter_code
_entity_poly.pdbx_strand_id
1 'polypeptide(L)'
;MQAGFDPQAPKKAANLSINSDLLAKARSLKINLSATLEHALIVQVRNAQREKWKEENKDAIDALNRLGEENGLFSDSFREF
;
A
#
# COMPACT_ATOMS: atom_id res chain seq x y z
N MET A 1 -5.02 -8.94 -4.54
CA MET A 1 -4.01 -8.30 -3.68
C MET A 1 -4.54 -8.32 -2.26
N GLN A 2 -3.88 -9.02 -1.34
CA GLN A 2 -4.30 -9.04 0.07
C GLN A 2 -4.28 -7.61 0.61
N ALA A 3 -5.36 -7.22 1.30
CA ALA A 3 -5.31 -6.03 2.13
C ALA A 3 -4.27 -6.30 3.21
N GLY A 4 -3.36 -5.36 3.45
CA GLY A 4 -2.31 -5.47 4.46
C GLY A 4 -2.78 -5.56 5.91
N PHE A 5 -4.04 -5.92 6.14
CA PHE A 5 -4.76 -5.96 7.40
C PHE A 5 -6.02 -6.84 7.24
N ASP A 6 -6.60 -7.28 8.35
CA ASP A 6 -7.85 -8.04 8.37
C ASP A 6 -9.07 -7.11 8.23
N PRO A 7 -9.87 -7.20 7.14
CA PRO A 7 -11.06 -6.37 6.95
C PRO A 7 -12.24 -6.75 7.87
N GLN A 8 -12.19 -7.90 8.55
CA GLN A 8 -13.22 -8.35 9.49
C GLN A 8 -12.88 -8.01 10.94
N ALA A 9 -11.71 -7.43 11.20
CA ALA A 9 -11.33 -7.02 12.54
C ALA A 9 -12.32 -5.97 13.10
N PRO A 10 -12.72 -6.08 14.38
CA PRO A 10 -13.66 -5.14 14.97
C PRO A 10 -13.09 -3.73 15.03
N LYS A 11 -13.91 -2.73 14.74
CA LYS A 11 -13.50 -1.32 14.82
C LYS A 11 -13.20 -0.95 16.27
N LYS A 12 -12.06 -0.30 16.47
CA LYS A 12 -11.65 0.25 17.77
C LYS A 12 -11.62 1.77 17.70
N ALA A 13 -12.15 2.42 18.74
CA ALA A 13 -12.03 3.87 18.86
C ALA A 13 -10.55 4.27 19.02
N ALA A 14 -10.14 5.30 18.28
CA ALA A 14 -8.81 5.89 18.37
C ALA A 14 -8.93 7.37 18.78
N ASN A 15 -8.11 7.79 19.74
CA ASN A 15 -7.99 9.20 20.12
C ASN A 15 -6.88 9.83 19.28
N LEU A 16 -7.19 10.92 18.58
CA LEU A 16 -6.22 11.65 17.75
C LEU A 16 -6.46 13.16 17.81
N SER A 17 -5.39 13.91 17.58
CA SER A 17 -5.43 15.36 17.45
C SER A 17 -5.48 15.74 15.96
N ILE A 18 -6.47 16.54 15.58
CA ILE A 18 -6.64 17.07 14.21
C ILE A 18 -6.82 18.59 14.32
N ASN A 19 -6.42 19.31 13.27
CA ASN A 19 -6.71 20.74 13.13
C ASN A 19 -8.22 21.00 13.31
N SER A 20 -8.56 21.92 14.20
CA SER A 20 -9.95 22.21 14.60
C SER A 20 -10.79 22.81 13.47
N ASP A 21 -10.22 23.71 12.66
CA ASP A 21 -10.90 24.32 11.51
C ASP A 21 -11.21 23.28 10.43
N LEU A 22 -10.23 22.42 10.11
CA LEU A 22 -10.44 21.30 9.19
C LEU A 22 -11.56 20.37 9.66
N LEU A 23 -11.59 20.04 10.95
CA LEU A 23 -12.64 19.20 11.52
C LEU A 23 -14.01 19.88 11.42
N ALA A 24 -14.10 21.18 11.69
CA ALA A 24 -15.34 21.95 11.58
C ALA A 24 -15.84 21.97 10.12
N LYS A 25 -14.95 22.22 9.16
CA LYS A 25 -15.27 22.18 7.72
C LYS A 25 -15.69 20.79 7.25
N ALA A 26 -15.01 19.74 7.68
CA ALA A 26 -15.39 18.38 7.32
C ALA A 26 -16.79 18.03 7.84
N ARG A 27 -17.13 18.44 9.07
CA ARG A 27 -18.45 18.26 9.66
C ARG A 27 -19.53 19.06 8.93
N SER A 28 -19.27 20.33 8.58
CA SER A 28 -20.26 21.16 7.85
C SER A 28 -20.55 20.60 6.45
N LEU A 29 -19.54 20.00 5.81
CA LEU A 29 -19.65 19.31 4.53
C LEU A 29 -20.20 17.88 4.64
N LYS A 30 -20.59 17.43 5.85
CA LYS A 30 -21.11 16.08 6.12
C LYS A 30 -20.16 14.94 5.68
N ILE A 31 -18.85 15.19 5.73
CA ILE A 31 -17.84 14.18 5.40
C ILE A 31 -17.84 13.11 6.49
N ASN A 32 -17.88 11.84 6.09
CA ASN A 32 -17.74 10.72 7.02
C ASN A 32 -16.27 10.59 7.46
N LEU A 33 -15.95 11.17 8.61
CA LEU A 33 -14.59 11.23 9.13
C LEU A 33 -13.99 9.84 9.34
N SER A 34 -14.76 8.89 9.87
CA SER A 34 -14.27 7.54 10.14
C SER A 34 -13.91 6.81 8.85
N ALA A 35 -14.79 6.83 7.85
CA ALA A 35 -14.54 6.18 6.57
C ALA A 35 -13.36 6.83 5.81
N THR A 36 -13.26 8.17 5.89
CA THR A 36 -12.18 8.93 5.26
C THR A 36 -10.82 8.59 5.88
N LEU A 37 -10.75 8.58 7.21
CA LEU A 37 -9.53 8.22 7.94
C LEU A 37 -9.12 6.78 7.67
N GLU A 38 -10.08 5.85 7.70
CA GLU A 38 -9.84 4.43 7.42
C GLU A 38 -9.29 4.22 6.01
N HIS A 39 -9.90 4.83 4.99
CA HIS A 39 -9.40 4.76 3.61
C HIS A 39 -7.99 5.34 3.46
N ALA A 40 -7.73 6.50 4.07
CA ALA A 40 -6.40 7.12 4.03
C ALA A 40 -5.34 6.22 4.70
N LEU A 41 -5.67 5.61 5.85
CA LEU A 41 -4.79 4.67 6.55
C LEU A 41 -4.52 3.42 5.72
N ILE A 42 -5.52 2.85 5.05
CA ILE A 42 -5.35 1.69 4.17
C ILE A 42 -4.30 1.96 3.10
N VAL A 43 -4.36 3.13 2.46
CA VAL A 43 -3.40 3.53 1.44
C VAL A 43 -2.00 3.66 2.03
N GLN A 44 -1.86 4.36 3.17
CA GLN A 44 -0.56 4.56 3.81
C GLN A 44 0.07 3.25 4.29
N VAL A 45 -0.71 2.38 4.93
CA VAL A 45 -0.24 1.06 5.40
C VAL A 45 0.22 0.20 4.22
N ARG A 46 -0.54 0.16 3.12
CA ARG A 46 -0.16 -0.58 1.91
C ARG A 46 1.15 -0.06 1.32
N ASN A 47 1.32 1.25 1.27
CA ASN A 47 2.55 1.85 0.76
C ASN A 47 3.74 1.50 1.65
N ALA A 48 3.61 1.66 2.97
CA ALA A 48 4.67 1.32 3.92
C ALA A 48 5.07 -0.16 3.84
N GLN A 49 4.10 -1.07 3.76
CA GLN A 49 4.36 -2.51 3.61
C GLN A 49 5.04 -2.85 2.28
N ARG A 50 4.63 -2.19 1.19
CA ARG A 50 5.27 -2.38 -0.13
C ARG A 50 6.73 -1.96 -0.09
N GLU A 51 7.03 -0.80 0.49
CA GLU A 51 8.42 -0.33 0.58
C GLU A 51 9.27 -1.25 1.47
N LYS A 52 8.72 -1.69 2.61
CA LYS A 52 9.38 -2.68 3.46
C LYS A 52 9.65 -4.00 2.71
N TRP A 53 8.66 -4.50 1.98
CA TRP A 53 8.82 -5.73 1.20
C TRP A 53 9.90 -5.59 0.12
N LYS A 54 9.95 -4.45 -0.58
CA LYS A 54 10.99 -4.19 -1.58
C LYS A 54 12.38 -4.19 -0.95
N GLU A 55 12.53 -3.57 0.23
CA GLU A 55 13.80 -3.54 0.96
C GLU A 55 14.21 -4.95 1.39
N GLU A 56 13.30 -5.72 1.96
CA GLU A 56 13.53 -7.11 2.39
C GLU A 56 13.87 -8.05 1.21
N ASN A 57 13.35 -7.80 0.02
CA ASN A 57 13.52 -8.67 -1.16
C ASN A 57 14.54 -8.13 -2.16
N LYS A 58 15.23 -7.04 -1.83
CA LYS A 58 16.15 -6.36 -2.75
C LYS A 58 17.20 -7.30 -3.33
N ASP A 59 17.87 -8.08 -2.49
CA ASP A 59 18.93 -8.99 -2.93
C ASP A 59 18.40 -10.10 -3.86
N ALA A 60 17.21 -10.62 -3.57
CA ALA A 60 16.55 -11.64 -4.40
C ALA A 60 16.13 -11.06 -5.76
N ILE A 61 15.60 -9.84 -5.78
CA ILE A 61 15.26 -9.11 -7.01
C ILE A 61 16.51 -8.85 -7.83
N ASP A 62 17.60 -8.39 -7.21
CA ASP A 62 18.87 -8.12 -7.89
C ASP A 62 19.53 -9.40 -8.43
N ALA A 63 19.39 -10.53 -7.73
CA ALA A 63 19.85 -11.82 -8.22
C ALA A 63 19.03 -12.29 -9.44
N LEU A 64 17.70 -12.12 -9.39
CA LEU A 64 16.82 -12.49 -10.49
C LEU A 64 17.05 -11.63 -11.74
N ASN A 65 17.25 -10.31 -11.55
CA ASN A 65 17.56 -9.38 -12.64
C ASN A 65 18.86 -9.79 -13.33
N ARG A 66 19.92 -10.07 -12.57
CA ARG A 66 21.20 -10.57 -13.11
C ARG A 66 21.04 -11.86 -13.91
N LEU A 67 20.27 -12.82 -13.38
CA LEU A 67 20.01 -14.07 -14.10
C LEU A 67 19.34 -13.84 -15.46
N GLY A 68 18.38 -12.92 -15.53
CA GLY A 68 17.70 -12.55 -16.79
C GLY A 68 18.60 -11.81 -17.77
N GLU A 69 19.49 -10.94 -17.28
CA GLU A 69 20.50 -10.26 -18.11
C GLU A 69 21.50 -11.26 -18.71
N GLU A 70 21.93 -12.25 -17.92
CA GLU A 70 22.91 -13.26 -18.35
C GLU A 70 22.32 -14.31 -19.30
N ASN A 71 21.08 -14.74 -19.07
CA ASN A 71 20.49 -15.91 -19.75
C ASN A 71 19.36 -15.56 -20.73
N GLY A 72 18.93 -14.29 -20.78
CA GLY A 72 17.71 -13.89 -21.48
C GLY A 72 16.44 -14.33 -20.75
N LEU A 73 15.27 -13.93 -21.26
CA LEU A 73 13.99 -14.33 -20.70
C LEU A 73 13.48 -15.58 -21.42
N PHE A 74 12.84 -16.48 -20.68
CA PHE A 74 12.14 -17.64 -21.28
C PHE A 74 11.16 -17.23 -22.38
N SER A 75 10.48 -16.10 -22.21
CA SER A 75 9.54 -15.55 -23.20
C SER A 75 10.20 -15.10 -24.51
N ASP A 76 11.52 -14.89 -24.54
CA ASP A 76 12.21 -14.41 -25.74
C ASP A 76 12.19 -15.46 -26.86
N SER A 77 12.08 -16.75 -26.52
CA SER A 77 11.95 -17.85 -27.50
C SER A 77 10.57 -17.92 -28.17
N PHE A 78 9.58 -17.18 -27.67
CA PHE A 78 8.19 -17.22 -28.13
C PHE A 78 7.68 -15.85 -28.61
N ARG A 79 8.56 -14.85 -28.69
CA ARG A 79 8.19 -13.51 -29.11
C ARG A 79 8.15 -13.45 -30.65
N GLU A 80 6.97 -13.28 -31.22
CA GLU A 80 6.81 -12.96 -32.65
C GLU A 80 7.05 -11.45 -32.86
N PHE A 81 7.84 -11.10 -33.89
CA PHE A 81 8.20 -9.72 -34.25
C PHE A 81 7.33 -9.19 -35.39
#